data_AF-A0A3N9P409-F1
#
_entry.id   AF-A0A3N9P409-F1
#
_cell.length_a   1.000
_cell.length_b   1.000
_cell.length_c   1.000
_cell.angle_alpha   90.00
_cell.angle_beta   90.00
_cell.angle_gamma   90.00
#
_symmetry.space_group_name_H-M   'P 1'
#
loop_
_entity.id
_entity.type
_entity.pdbx_description
1 polymer ?
#
loop_
_entity_poly.entity_id
_entity_poly.type
_entity_poly.pdbx_seq_one_letter_code
_entity_poly.pdbx_strand_id
1 'polypeptide(L)' 'KDKAYEWGNTRKGYWRVAGSPILQRALNNQYWESIGLKSLSDIYISLRNIS' A
#
# COMPACT_ATOMS: atom_id res chain seq x y z
N LYS A 1 3.88 -10.33 -17.14
CA LYS A 1 3.06 -9.98 -15.96
C LYS A 1 3.22 -11.09 -14.96
N ASP A 2 3.75 -10.79 -13.78
CA ASP A 2 3.87 -11.77 -12.70
C ASP A 2 2.47 -12.14 -12.19
N LYS A 3 2.25 -13.42 -11.92
CA LYS A 3 0.96 -13.94 -11.45
C LYS A 3 0.90 -13.89 -9.92
N ALA A 4 -0.30 -13.74 -9.37
CA ALA A 4 -0.47 -13.59 -7.92
C ALA A 4 0.08 -14.77 -7.11
N TYR A 5 -0.12 -16.00 -7.61
CA TYR A 5 0.38 -17.21 -6.93
C TYR A 5 1.90 -17.32 -6.89
N GLU A 6 2.64 -16.66 -7.80
CA GLU A 6 4.10 -16.71 -7.85
C GLU A 6 4.71 -15.93 -6.67
N TRP A 7 4.08 -14.82 -6.30
CA TRP A 7 4.47 -14.03 -5.13
C TRP A 7 3.96 -14.64 -3.82
N GLY A 8 2.80 -15.31 -3.82
CA GLY A 8 2.32 -16.05 -2.64
C GLY A 8 3.24 -17.21 -2.23
N ASN A 9 3.90 -17.85 -3.20
CA ASN A 9 4.81 -18.99 -2.99
C ASN A 9 6.30 -18.59 -3.03
N THR A 10 6.62 -17.30 -2.93
CA THR A 10 8.00 -16.84 -3.08
C THR A 10 8.85 -17.12 -1.83
N ARG A 11 10.14 -17.43 -2.02
CA ARG A 11 11.13 -17.52 -0.93
C ARG A 11 11.78 -16.17 -0.58
N LYS A 12 11.29 -15.07 -1.16
CA LYS A 12 11.80 -13.72 -0.87
C LYS A 12 11.40 -13.32 0.55
N GLY A 13 12.28 -12.59 1.25
CA GLY A 13 11.98 -12.07 2.59
C GLY A 13 10.86 -11.02 2.58
N TYR A 14 10.23 -10.82 3.76
CA TYR A 14 9.02 -10.01 3.92
C TYR A 14 9.13 -8.60 3.32
N TRP A 15 10.23 -7.89 3.55
CA TRP A 15 10.45 -6.55 3.01
C TRP A 15 10.39 -6.51 1.47
N ARG A 16 10.94 -7.53 0.81
CA ARG A 16 10.92 -7.63 -0.64
C ARG A 16 9.54 -8.01 -1.19
N VAL A 17 8.76 -8.79 -0.43
CA VAL A 17 7.36 -9.11 -0.77
C VAL A 17 6.48 -7.86 -0.59
N ALA A 18 6.72 -7.07 0.45
CA ALA A 18 6.00 -5.83 0.72
C ALA A 18 6.11 -4.83 -0.44
N GLY A 19 7.30 -4.72 -1.05
CA GLY A 19 7.56 -3.88 -2.22
C GLY A 19 7.15 -4.48 -3.58
N SER A 20 6.45 -5.61 -3.61
CA SER A 20 6.09 -6.28 -4.86
C SER A 20 4.93 -5.58 -5.59
N PRO A 21 4.92 -5.54 -6.95
CA PRO A 21 3.82 -4.90 -7.70
C PRO A 21 2.45 -5.53 -7.43
N ILE A 22 2.40 -6.83 -7.13
CA ILE A 22 1.13 -7.51 -6.84
C ILE A 22 0.56 -7.09 -5.49
N LEU A 23 1.40 -6.98 -4.45
CA LEU A 23 0.94 -6.60 -3.12
C LEU A 23 0.57 -5.11 -3.10
N GLN A 24 1.34 -4.26 -3.77
CA GLN A 24 1.02 -2.85 -3.94
C GLN A 24 -0.30 -2.61 -4.70
N ARG A 25 -0.64 -3.50 -5.65
CA ARG A 25 -1.93 -3.45 -6.35
C ARG A 25 -3.08 -3.94 -5.46
N ALA A 26 -2.86 -4.99 -4.68
CA ALA A 26 -3.90 -5.57 -3.81
C ALA A 26 -4.20 -4.70 -2.58
N LEU A 27 -3.15 -4.11 -1.98
CA LEU A 27 -3.19 -3.29 -0.78
C LEU A 27 -2.80 -1.84 -1.12
N ASN A 28 -3.53 -1.24 -2.06
CA ASN A 28 -3.31 0.15 -2.47
C ASN A 28 -3.82 1.15 -1.40
N ASN A 29 -3.61 2.44 -1.63
CA ASN A 29 -4.04 3.48 -0.69
C ASN A 29 -5.55 3.42 -0.39
N GLN A 30 -6.38 3.18 -1.41
CA GLN A 30 -7.83 3.08 -1.25
C GLN A 30 -8.25 1.92 -0.34
N TYR A 31 -7.58 0.77 -0.45
CA TYR A 31 -7.80 -0.35 0.47
C TYR A 31 -7.51 0.06 1.91
N TRP A 32 -6.36 0.70 2.16
CA TRP A 32 -5.99 1.12 3.52
C TRP A 32 -6.92 2.21 4.07
N GLU A 33 -7.33 3.17 3.24
CA GLU A 33 -8.32 4.20 3.59
C GLU A 33 -9.67 3.57 3.95
N SER A 34 -10.12 2.57 3.20
CA SER A 34 -11.40 1.88 3.45
C SER A 34 -11.46 1.14 4.79
N ILE A 35 -10.30 0.75 5.33
CA ILE A 35 -10.21 0.13 6.66
C ILE A 35 -9.81 1.12 7.77
N GLY A 36 -9.77 2.42 7.45
CA GLY A 36 -9.59 3.50 8.42
C GLY A 36 -8.16 4.00 8.61
N LEU A 37 -7.20 3.59 7.77
CA LEU A 37 -5.87 4.19 7.78
C LEU A 37 -5.94 5.61 7.21
N LYS A 38 -5.45 6.60 7.96
CA LYS A 38 -5.45 8.00 7.53
C LYS A 38 -4.19 8.33 6.72
N SER A 39 -4.37 8.96 5.56
CA SER A 39 -3.27 9.51 4.78
C SER A 39 -2.61 10.68 5.52
N LEU A 40 -1.32 10.55 5.81
CA LEU A 40 -0.53 11.62 6.44
C LEU A 40 -0.41 12.85 5.52
N SER A 41 -0.34 12.61 4.21
CA SER A 41 -0.29 13.67 3.20
C SER A 41 -1.57 14.49 3.20
N ASP A 42 -2.72 13.84 3.30
CA ASP A 42 -4.03 14.52 3.32
C ASP A 42 -4.18 15.33 4.61
N ILE A 43 -3.77 14.77 5.74
CA ILE A 43 -3.73 15.49 7.03
C ILE A 43 -2.85 16.74 6.89
N TYR A 44 -1.65 16.60 6.35
CA TYR A 44 -0.74 17.73 6.16
C TYR A 44 -1.35 18.83 5.28
N ILE A 45 -1.91 18.47 4.13
CA ILE A 45 -2.55 19.42 3.21
C ILE A 45 -3.74 20.11 3.87
N SER A 46 -4.58 19.35 4.59
CA SER A 46 -5.74 19.91 5.29
C SER A 46 -5.34 20.97 6.30
N LEU A 47 -4.32 20.70 7.12
CA LEU A 47 -3.83 21.65 8.13
C LEU A 47 -3.21 22.90 7.49
N ARG A 48 -2.49 22.72 6.38
CA ARG A 48 -1.86 23.83 5.65
C ARG A 48 -2.86 24.71 4.92
N ASN A 49 -3.99 24.18 4.48
CA ASN A 49 -5.03 24.97 3.83
C ASN A 49 -5.94 25.70 4.83
N ILE A 50 -5.94 25.26 6.10
CA ILE A 50 -6.65 25.91 7.20
C ILE A 50 -5.87 27.14 7.73
N SER A 51 -4.53 27.12 7.64
CA SER A 51 -3.64 28.23 8.02
C SER A 51 -3.60 29.33 6.97
#